data_AF-A0A6S6U9T8-F1
#
_entry.id   AF-A0A6S6U9T8-F1
#
_cell.length_a   1.000
_cell.length_b   1.000
_cell.length_c   1.000
_cell.angle_alpha   90.00
_cell.angle_beta   90.00
_cell.angle_gamma   90.00
#
_symmetry.space_group_name_H-M   'P 1'
#
loop_
_entity.id
_entity.type
_entity.pdbx_description
1 polymer ?
#
loop_
_entity_poly.entity_id
_entity_poly.type
_entity_poly.pdbx_seq_one_letter_code
_entity_poly.pdbx_strand_id
1 'polypeptide(L)'
;MPLKLQIPKEISKKLTTLYNRAEHLTAYLNQTEFTITIKFKRVSQKELETNFTEIRDWIEALEKSPFEVEFQEIAYRSLGRQRMPYLLTMNQEEFLRQLSKVKRFEKHLSLVDKTLLAFPQTKGLLQTRAKLLME
;
A
#
# COMPACT_ATOMS: atom_id res chain seq x y z
N MET A 1 1.25 -10.47 24.87
CA MET A 1 2.09 -10.14 23.69
C MET A 1 1.42 -9.00 22.96
N PRO A 2 2.16 -7.94 22.57
CA PRO A 2 1.56 -6.81 21.85
C PRO A 2 0.98 -7.28 20.52
N LEU A 3 -0.21 -6.79 20.18
CA LEU A 3 -0.81 -7.10 18.90
C LEU A 3 0.01 -6.43 17.79
N LYS A 4 0.43 -7.19 16.78
CA LYS A 4 1.05 -6.61 15.57
C LYS A 4 -0.03 -5.95 14.71
N LEU A 5 -0.48 -4.78 15.12
CA LEU A 5 -1.46 -3.97 14.41
C LEU A 5 -0.79 -3.15 13.30
N GLN A 6 -1.45 -3.02 12.17
CA GLN A 6 -0.96 -2.26 11.02
C GLN A 6 -1.43 -0.81 11.18
N ILE A 7 -0.63 0.00 11.87
CA ILE A 7 -0.87 1.43 12.06
C ILE A 7 -0.51 2.21 10.78
N PRO A 8 -1.03 3.45 10.59
CA PRO A 8 -0.75 4.27 9.41
C PRO A 8 0.74 4.40 9.06
N LYS A 9 1.61 4.52 10.08
CA LYS A 9 3.07 4.59 9.89
C LYS A 9 3.65 3.33 9.21
N GLU A 10 3.15 2.15 9.57
CA GLU A 10 3.58 0.89 8.96
C GLU A 10 3.04 0.75 7.53
N ILE A 11 1.84 1.29 7.25
CA ILE A 11 1.30 1.38 5.88
C ILE A 11 2.24 2.25 5.04
N SER A 12 2.53 3.49 5.46
CA SER A 12 3.43 4.39 4.74
C SER A 12 4.82 3.78 4.51
N LYS A 13 5.36 3.04 5.50
CA LYS A 13 6.64 2.33 5.37
C LYS A 13 6.58 1.22 4.32
N LYS A 14 5.50 0.44 4.26
CA LYS A 14 5.26 -0.54 3.21
C LYS A 14 5.19 0.13 1.83
N LEU A 15 4.41 1.20 1.70
CA LEU A 15 4.30 1.95 0.43
C LEU A 15 5.67 2.46 -0.04
N THR A 16 6.45 3.05 0.87
CA THR A 16 7.81 3.52 0.57
C THR A 16 8.72 2.38 0.13
N THR A 17 8.58 1.20 0.74
CA THR A 17 9.37 0.01 0.37
C THR A 17 9.02 -0.47 -1.04
N LEU A 18 7.73 -0.52 -1.40
CA LEU A 18 7.27 -0.86 -2.75
C LEU A 18 7.78 0.16 -3.78
N TYR A 19 7.78 1.45 -3.42
CA TYR A 19 8.34 2.51 -4.26
C TYR A 19 9.83 2.31 -4.50
N ASN A 20 10.61 2.06 -3.45
CA ASN A 20 12.06 1.86 -3.54
C ASN A 20 12.46 0.58 -4.30
N ARG A 21 11.56 -0.38 -4.40
CA ARG A 21 11.71 -1.58 -5.24
C ARG A 21 11.31 -1.36 -6.70
N ALA A 22 10.85 -0.16 -7.04
CA ALA A 22 10.39 0.21 -8.37
C ALA A 22 9.19 -0.63 -8.88
N GLU A 23 8.39 -1.22 -7.98
CA GLU A 23 7.32 -2.15 -8.40
C GLU A 23 6.28 -1.48 -9.31
N HIS A 24 5.98 -0.20 -9.06
CA HIS A 24 5.14 0.64 -9.93
C HIS A 24 5.71 0.85 -11.34
N LEU A 25 7.04 1.03 -11.49
CA LEU A 25 7.68 1.14 -12.80
C LEU A 25 7.75 -0.22 -13.51
N THR A 26 8.01 -1.29 -12.76
CA THR A 26 7.96 -2.66 -13.29
C THR A 26 6.58 -2.96 -13.86
N ALA A 27 5.52 -2.59 -13.17
CA ALA A 27 4.15 -2.77 -13.65
C ALA A 27 3.89 -1.97 -14.94
N TYR A 28 4.32 -0.71 -15.00
CA TYR A 28 4.24 0.11 -16.22
C TYR A 28 4.98 -0.53 -17.41
N LEU A 29 6.23 -0.96 -17.21
CA LEU A 29 7.06 -1.56 -18.25
C LEU A 29 6.54 -2.92 -18.77
N ASN A 30 5.81 -3.64 -17.93
CA ASN A 30 5.16 -4.90 -18.30
C ASN A 30 3.71 -4.72 -18.75
N GLN A 31 3.20 -3.48 -18.80
CA GLN A 31 1.82 -3.16 -19.16
C GLN A 31 0.79 -3.91 -18.28
N THR A 32 1.13 -4.11 -17.01
CA THR A 32 0.26 -4.75 -16.02
C THR A 32 -0.35 -3.70 -15.10
N GLU A 33 -1.57 -3.94 -14.63
CA GLU A 33 -2.20 -3.07 -13.64
C GLU A 33 -1.43 -3.10 -12.32
N PHE A 34 -1.17 -1.91 -11.75
CA PHE A 34 -0.52 -1.78 -10.44
C PHE A 34 -1.57 -1.48 -9.37
N THR A 35 -1.83 -2.48 -8.54
CA THR A 35 -2.77 -2.40 -7.43
C THR A 35 -2.11 -2.90 -6.15
N ILE A 36 -2.24 -2.12 -5.08
CA ILE A 36 -1.77 -2.49 -3.75
C ILE A 36 -2.96 -2.94 -2.93
N THR A 37 -2.83 -4.10 -2.30
CA THR A 37 -3.85 -4.63 -1.38
C THR A 37 -3.21 -4.91 -0.02
N ILE A 38 -3.70 -4.25 1.02
CA ILE A 38 -3.30 -4.47 2.40
C ILE A 38 -4.48 -5.06 3.16
N LYS A 39 -4.38 -6.35 3.51
CA LYS A 39 -5.33 -7.02 4.37
C LYS A 39 -4.98 -6.78 5.83
N PHE A 40 -5.96 -6.28 6.59
CA PHE A 40 -5.81 -6.06 8.02
C PHE A 40 -6.01 -7.36 8.79
N LYS A 41 -5.34 -7.47 9.94
CA LYS A 41 -5.48 -8.63 10.82
C LYS A 41 -6.90 -8.64 11.38
N ARG A 42 -7.60 -9.77 11.22
CA ARG A 42 -8.87 -10.00 11.92
C ARG A 42 -8.61 -10.13 13.42
N VAL A 43 -9.24 -9.27 14.20
CA VAL A 43 -9.18 -9.30 15.66
C VAL A 43 -10.17 -10.34 16.18
N SER A 44 -9.74 -11.23 17.07
CA SER A 44 -10.63 -12.17 17.75
C SER A 44 -11.30 -11.52 18.97
N GLN A 45 -12.40 -12.10 19.46
CA GLN A 45 -13.09 -11.60 20.65
C GLN A 45 -12.16 -11.49 21.86
N LYS A 46 -11.35 -12.54 22.10
CA LYS A 46 -10.38 -12.57 23.21
C LYS A 46 -9.34 -11.47 23.11
N GLU A 47 -8.83 -11.20 21.91
CA GLU A 47 -7.86 -10.12 21.67
C GLU A 47 -8.49 -8.74 21.92
N LEU A 48 -9.76 -8.57 21.53
CA LEU A 48 -10.52 -7.36 21.77
C LEU A 48 -10.80 -7.12 23.26
N GLU A 49 -11.18 -8.16 23.99
CA GLU A 49 -11.38 -8.09 25.45
C GLU A 49 -10.06 -7.79 26.19
N THR A 50 -8.94 -8.35 25.71
CA THR A 50 -7.63 -8.18 26.38
C THR A 50 -6.95 -6.85 26.05
N ASN A 51 -7.14 -6.30 24.84
CA ASN A 51 -6.41 -5.14 24.33
C ASN A 51 -7.34 -4.04 23.79
N PHE A 52 -8.52 -3.87 24.41
CA PHE A 52 -9.59 -3.01 23.91
C PHE A 52 -9.10 -1.59 23.55
N THR A 53 -8.37 -0.94 24.46
CA THR A 53 -7.85 0.42 24.25
C THR A 53 -6.92 0.49 23.05
N GLU A 54 -5.96 -0.44 22.95
CA GLU A 54 -5.00 -0.49 21.83
C GLU A 54 -5.71 -0.67 20.48
N ILE A 55 -6.74 -1.54 20.44
CA ILE A 55 -7.52 -1.78 19.22
C ILE A 55 -8.37 -0.57 18.86
N ARG A 56 -9.01 0.08 19.84
CA ARG A 56 -9.79 1.30 19.61
C ARG A 56 -8.91 2.42 19.06
N ASP A 57 -7.76 2.65 19.69
CA ASP A 57 -6.84 3.71 19.27
C ASP A 57 -6.26 3.41 17.88
N TRP A 58 -6.04 2.12 17.54
CA TRP A 58 -5.66 1.69 16.20
C TRP A 58 -6.75 1.96 15.15
N ILE A 59 -8.01 1.66 15.47
CA ILE A 59 -9.17 1.95 14.60
C ILE A 59 -9.27 3.46 14.36
N GLU A 60 -9.22 4.25 15.42
CA GLU A 60 -9.30 5.71 15.34
C GLU A 60 -8.15 6.30 14.53
N ALA A 61 -6.93 5.76 14.69
CA ALA A 61 -5.78 6.18 13.91
C ALA A 61 -5.95 5.87 12.41
N LEU A 62 -6.60 4.76 12.04
CA LEU A 62 -6.91 4.44 10.65
C LEU A 62 -8.02 5.34 10.10
N GLU A 63 -9.07 5.61 10.87
CA GLU A 63 -10.17 6.50 10.45
C GLU A 63 -9.71 7.95 10.23
N LYS A 64 -8.76 8.43 11.04
CA LYS A 64 -8.17 9.77 10.90
C LYS A 64 -7.07 9.85 9.85
N SER A 65 -6.66 8.72 9.28
CA SER A 65 -5.58 8.68 8.30
C SER A 65 -6.07 9.09 6.90
N PRO A 66 -5.20 9.54 6.00
CA PRO A 66 -5.56 9.84 4.61
C PRO A 66 -5.81 8.58 3.77
N PHE A 67 -5.89 7.40 4.39
CA PHE A 67 -6.04 6.13 3.72
C PHE A 67 -7.51 5.72 3.69
N GLU A 68 -7.99 5.34 2.50
CA GLU A 68 -9.32 4.76 2.35
C GLU A 68 -9.29 3.30 2.81
N VAL A 69 -9.65 3.09 4.08
CA VAL A 69 -9.76 1.77 4.70
C VAL A 69 -11.21 1.31 4.63
N GLU A 70 -11.42 0.12 4.06
CA GLU A 70 -12.68 -0.59 4.15
C GLU A 70 -12.83 -1.21 5.54
N PHE A 71 -14.00 -0.98 6.14
CA PHE A 71 -14.38 -1.54 7.43
C PHE A 71 -15.52 -2.52 7.25
N GLN A 72 -15.49 -3.61 8.02
CA GLN A 72 -16.56 -4.60 8.06
C GLN A 72 -17.14 -4.71 9.47
N GLU A 73 -18.42 -5.02 9.58
CA GLU A 73 -19.03 -5.38 10.86
C GLU A 73 -18.75 -6.85 11.21
N ILE A 74 -18.27 -7.08 12.43
CA ILE A 74 -18.06 -8.41 12.97
C ILE A 74 -18.94 -8.56 14.21
N ALA A 75 -19.81 -9.58 14.20
CA ALA A 75 -20.60 -9.95 15.36
C ALA A 75 -19.77 -10.83 16.32
N TYR A 76 -19.46 -10.30 17.49
CA TYR A 76 -18.86 -11.02 18.60
C TYR A 76 -19.94 -11.43 19.60
N ARG A 77 -19.77 -12.57 20.27
CA ARG A 77 -20.82 -13.17 21.11
C ARG A 77 -21.14 -12.31 22.34
N SER A 78 -20.12 -11.82 23.03
CA SER A 78 -20.26 -11.01 24.26
C SER A 78 -20.26 -9.50 24.00
N LEU A 79 -19.63 -9.06 22.89
CA LEU A 79 -19.36 -7.64 22.61
C LEU A 79 -20.27 -7.05 21.53
N GLY A 80 -21.23 -7.83 21.03
CA GLY A 80 -22.13 -7.41 19.96
C GLY A 80 -21.41 -7.17 18.64
N ARG A 81 -21.96 -6.28 17.80
CA ARG A 81 -21.38 -5.92 16.50
C ARG A 81 -20.31 -4.85 16.68
N GLN A 82 -19.16 -5.06 16.08
CA GLN A 82 -18.05 -4.14 16.11
C GLN A 82 -17.56 -3.88 14.69
N ARG A 83 -17.30 -2.61 14.37
CA ARG A 83 -16.77 -2.19 13.08
C ARG A 83 -15.25 -2.32 13.10
N MET A 84 -14.70 -3.14 12.22
CA MET A 84 -13.28 -3.52 12.21
C MET A 84 -12.63 -3.24 10.84
N PRO A 85 -11.38 -2.76 10.80
CA PRO A 85 -10.61 -2.62 9.57
C PRO A 85 -10.51 -3.97 8.86
N TYR A 86 -10.75 -3.96 7.55
CA TYR A 86 -10.77 -5.18 6.74
C TYR A 86 -9.73 -5.14 5.63
N LEU A 87 -9.83 -4.15 4.75
CA LEU A 87 -9.04 -4.07 3.53
C LEU A 87 -8.66 -2.62 3.27
N LEU A 88 -7.49 -2.43 2.69
CA LEU A 88 -7.15 -1.21 1.98
C LEU A 88 -6.70 -1.62 0.58
N THR A 89 -7.32 -1.00 -0.41
CA THR A 89 -6.97 -1.17 -1.83
C THR A 89 -6.56 0.18 -2.36
N MET A 90 -5.53 0.20 -3.20
CA MET A 90 -4.99 1.45 -3.73
C MET A 90 -4.49 1.21 -5.15
N ASN A 91 -4.92 2.06 -6.08
CA ASN A 91 -4.38 2.07 -7.44
C ASN A 91 -3.04 2.83 -7.50
N GLN A 92 -2.39 2.80 -8.67
CA GLN A 92 -1.11 3.47 -8.86
C GLN A 92 -1.16 4.99 -8.61
N GLU A 93 -2.24 5.64 -9.00
CA GLU A 93 -2.35 7.09 -8.90
C GLU A 93 -2.47 7.53 -7.44
N GLU A 94 -3.33 6.87 -6.67
CA GLU A 94 -3.45 7.04 -5.22
C GLU A 94 -2.13 6.73 -4.51
N PHE A 95 -1.45 5.64 -4.88
CA PHE A 95 -0.15 5.28 -4.34
C PHE A 95 0.90 6.38 -4.52
N LEU A 96 1.00 6.92 -5.74
CA LEU A 96 1.94 7.98 -6.06
C LEU A 96 1.55 9.30 -5.39
N ARG A 97 0.25 9.59 -5.25
CA ARG A 97 -0.25 10.75 -4.50
C ARG A 97 0.12 10.66 -3.03
N GLN A 98 -0.11 9.52 -2.38
CA GLN A 98 0.21 9.28 -0.97
C GLN A 98 1.70 9.45 -0.65
N LEU A 99 2.58 9.18 -1.62
CA LEU A 99 4.03 9.36 -1.47
C LEU A 99 4.53 10.72 -1.98
N SER A 100 3.64 11.58 -2.51
CA SER A 100 3.99 12.82 -3.19
C SER A 100 5.01 12.62 -4.33
N LYS A 101 4.85 11.53 -5.10
CA LYS A 101 5.78 11.12 -6.17
C LYS A 101 5.22 11.20 -7.59
N VAL A 102 3.99 11.69 -7.78
CA VAL A 102 3.34 11.80 -9.10
C VAL A 102 4.25 12.46 -10.15
N LYS A 103 4.74 13.67 -9.88
CA LYS A 103 5.65 14.39 -10.81
C LYS A 103 6.98 13.68 -11.07
N ARG A 104 7.49 12.93 -10.09
CA ARG A 104 8.73 12.18 -10.25
C ARG A 104 8.51 10.96 -11.14
N PHE A 105 7.38 10.30 -10.96
CA PHE A 105 6.97 9.18 -11.81
C PHE A 105 6.79 9.61 -13.27
N GLU A 106 6.10 10.71 -13.54
CA GLU A 106 5.95 11.26 -14.91
C GLU A 106 7.31 11.49 -15.58
N LYS A 107 8.30 12.01 -14.83
CA LYS A 107 9.68 12.17 -15.34
C LYS A 107 10.32 10.83 -15.65
N HIS A 108 10.17 9.83 -14.78
CA HIS A 108 10.69 8.49 -15.04
C HIS A 108 10.05 7.88 -16.29
N LEU A 109 8.73 8.05 -16.50
CA LEU A 109 8.06 7.58 -17.71
C LEU A 109 8.65 8.23 -18.97
N SER A 110 8.82 9.55 -18.96
CA SER A 110 9.43 10.26 -20.09
C SER A 110 10.86 9.77 -20.39
N LEU A 111 11.64 9.46 -19.35
CA LEU A 111 12.99 8.90 -19.51
C LEU A 111 12.95 7.48 -20.07
N VAL A 112 12.03 6.64 -19.60
CA VAL A 112 11.81 5.29 -20.11
C VAL A 112 11.49 5.35 -21.60
N ASP A 113 10.51 6.17 -21.99
CA ASP A 113 10.07 6.26 -23.38
C ASP A 113 11.21 6.72 -24.29
N LYS A 114 11.96 7.76 -23.89
CA LYS A 114 13.15 8.22 -24.63
C LYS A 114 14.24 7.14 -24.72
N THR A 115 14.46 6.39 -23.65
CA THR A 115 15.48 5.33 -23.61
C THR A 115 15.09 4.17 -24.50
N LEU A 116 13.82 3.77 -24.50
CA LEU A 116 13.33 2.69 -25.35
C LEU A 116 13.28 3.07 -26.83
N LEU A 117 13.06 4.36 -27.14
CA LEU A 117 13.16 4.87 -28.51
C LEU A 117 14.60 4.84 -29.03
N ALA A 118 15.57 5.26 -28.21
CA ALA A 118 16.98 5.29 -28.60
C ALA A 118 17.66 3.91 -28.56
N PHE A 119 17.26 3.05 -27.61
CA PHE A 119 17.85 1.73 -27.38
C PHE A 119 16.79 0.65 -27.15
N PRO A 120 16.03 0.24 -28.19
CA PRO A 120 14.92 -0.72 -28.05
C PRO A 120 15.34 -2.05 -27.42
N GLN A 121 16.59 -2.49 -27.65
CA GLN A 121 17.17 -3.72 -27.09
C GLN A 121 17.23 -3.74 -25.56
N THR A 122 17.17 -2.56 -24.91
CA THR A 122 17.22 -2.45 -23.44
C THR A 122 15.89 -2.79 -22.76
N LYS A 123 14.80 -2.98 -23.53
CA LYS A 123 13.47 -3.24 -22.98
C LYS A 123 13.44 -4.42 -21.99
N GLY A 124 14.01 -5.56 -22.36
CA GLY A 124 14.05 -6.74 -21.48
C GLY A 124 14.85 -6.52 -20.19
N LEU A 125 15.92 -5.72 -20.26
CA LEU A 125 16.69 -5.33 -19.08
C LEU A 125 15.87 -4.42 -18.16
N LEU A 126 15.18 -3.41 -18.70
CA LEU A 126 14.36 -2.49 -17.90
C LEU A 126 13.16 -3.21 -17.26
N GLN A 127 12.51 -4.13 -17.97
CA GLN A 127 11.41 -4.93 -17.42
C GLN A 127 11.82 -5.77 -16.21
N THR A 128 13.06 -6.26 -16.17
CA THR A 128 13.59 -7.06 -15.06
C THR A 128 14.29 -6.23 -13.99
N ARG A 129 14.81 -5.05 -14.34
CA ARG A 129 15.61 -4.18 -13.46
C ARG A 129 15.14 -2.72 -13.51
N ALA A 130 13.84 -2.50 -13.33
CA ALA A 130 13.23 -1.16 -13.31
C ALA A 130 13.84 -0.23 -12.24
N LYS A 131 14.46 -0.80 -11.19
CA LYS A 131 15.15 -0.04 -10.14
C LYS A 131 16.29 0.84 -10.66
N LEU A 132 16.91 0.50 -11.79
CA LEU A 132 17.97 1.33 -12.41
C LEU A 132 17.47 2.72 -12.81
N LEU A 133 16.16 2.90 -12.97
CA LEU A 133 15.53 4.17 -13.35
C LEU A 133 15.16 5.05 -12.14
N MET A 134 15.40 4.56 -10.92
CA MET A 134 15.03 5.25 -9.68
C MET A 134 16.18 6.07 -9.08
N GLU A 135 17.41 5.84 -9.54
CA GLU A 135 18.62 6.59 -9.18
C GLU A 135 18.61 7.99 -9.83
#